data_AF-A0AAX1EFF7-F1
#
_entry.id   AF-A0AAX1EFF7-F1
#
_cell.length_a   1.000
_cell.length_b   1.000
_cell.length_c   1.000
_cell.angle_alpha   90.00
_cell.angle_beta   90.00
_cell.angle_gamma   90.00
#
_symmetry.space_group_name_H-M   'P 1'
#
loop_
_entity.id
_entity.type
_entity.pdbx_description
1 polymer ?
#
loop_
_entity_poly.entity_id
_entity_poly.type
_entity_poly.pdbx_seq_one_letter_code
_entity_poly.pdbx_strand_id
1 'polypeptide(L)'
;MKKIVFALIYLISVSCFAFDHSYNVTGEDENGRELEGTIYSNNSEQDVIGELTDENGNTFEFNGKWNGYGQINGETEDGASVELNTD
;
A
#
# COMPACT_ATOMS: atom_id res chain seq x y z
N MET A 1 32.75 1.82 11.33
CA MET A 1 31.63 1.99 12.29
C MET A 1 30.54 2.97 11.82
N LYS A 2 30.33 3.18 10.50
CA LYS A 2 29.25 4.05 9.98
C LYS A 2 28.08 3.28 9.35
N LYS A 3 28.29 2.01 8.99
CA LYS A 3 27.27 1.18 8.31
C LYS A 3 26.23 0.56 9.26
N ILE A 4 26.56 0.43 10.55
CA ILE A 4 25.67 -0.18 11.55
C ILE A 4 24.56 0.79 11.99
N VAL A 5 24.79 2.10 11.89
CA VAL A 5 23.81 3.13 12.30
C VAL A 5 22.63 3.21 11.34
N PHE A 6 22.84 2.99 10.04
CA PHE A 6 21.76 2.99 9.05
C PHE A 6 20.84 1.77 9.16
N ALA A 7 21.39 0.60 9.49
CA ALA A 7 20.59 -0.61 9.71
C ALA A 7 19.70 -0.48 10.95
N LEU A 8 20.13 0.26 11.98
CA LEU A 8 19.34 0.48 13.19
C LEU A 8 18.19 1.48 13.00
N ILE A 9 18.35 2.46 12.11
CA ILE A 9 17.29 3.43 11.78
C ILE A 9 16.20 2.78 10.93
N TYR A 10 16.56 1.84 10.03
CA TYR A 10 15.57 1.08 9.27
C TYR A 10 14.70 0.21 10.19
N LEU A 11 15.31 -0.41 11.20
CA LEU A 11 14.62 -1.32 12.13
C LEU A 11 13.66 -0.61 13.10
N ILE A 12 13.84 0.71 13.35
CA ILE A 12 12.98 1.49 14.25
C ILE A 12 11.75 2.06 13.52
N SER A 13 11.75 2.10 12.18
CA SER A 13 10.60 2.64 11.42
C SER A 13 9.41 1.67 11.32
N VAL A 14 9.62 0.39 11.57
CA VAL A 14 8.58 -0.65 11.45
C VAL A 14 7.83 -0.90 12.78
N SER A 15 8.18 -0.18 13.85
CA SER A 15 7.50 -0.29 15.14
C SER A 15 6.66 0.94 15.43
N CYS A 16 5.38 0.94 15.00
CA CYS A 16 4.21 1.39 15.80
C CYS A 16 2.89 1.67 15.03
N PHE A 17 2.78 1.44 13.72
CA PHE A 17 1.45 1.51 13.08
C PHE A 17 0.76 0.16 13.23
N ALA A 18 0.12 -0.05 14.38
CA ALA A 18 -0.94 -1.05 14.45
C ALA A 18 -2.10 -0.52 13.61
N PHE A 19 -2.17 -0.94 12.35
CA PHE A 19 -3.31 -0.62 11.51
C PHE A 19 -4.56 -1.22 12.12
N ASP A 20 -5.60 -0.40 12.24
CA ASP A 20 -6.87 -0.83 12.81
C ASP A 20 -7.57 -1.83 11.91
N HIS A 21 -7.38 -1.70 10.60
CA HIS A 21 -8.05 -2.52 9.59
C HIS A 21 -7.11 -2.89 8.45
N SER A 22 -7.30 -4.10 7.92
CA SER A 22 -6.71 -4.58 6.67
C SER A 22 -7.81 -5.04 5.72
N TYR A 23 -7.68 -4.72 4.45
CA TYR A 23 -8.65 -5.05 3.40
C TYR A 23 -7.94 -5.74 2.25
N ASN A 24 -8.52 -6.84 1.76
CA ASN A 24 -8.13 -7.37 0.46
C ASN A 24 -8.70 -6.46 -0.62
N VAL A 25 -7.90 -6.21 -1.64
CA VAL A 25 -8.26 -5.31 -2.73
C VAL A 25 -7.89 -5.91 -4.06
N THR A 26 -8.64 -5.50 -5.08
CA THR A 26 -8.32 -5.73 -6.49
C THR A 26 -8.49 -4.44 -7.27
N GLY A 27 -7.73 -4.28 -8.35
CA GLY A 27 -7.82 -3.11 -9.20
C GLY A 27 -6.90 -3.17 -10.41
N GLU A 28 -6.76 -2.04 -11.07
CA GLU A 28 -6.03 -1.90 -12.34
C GLU A 28 -5.18 -0.62 -12.28
N ASP A 29 -3.93 -0.70 -12.73
CA ASP A 29 -3.10 0.49 -12.91
C ASP A 29 -3.40 1.22 -14.23
N GLU A 30 -2.82 2.41 -14.41
CA GLU A 30 -3.00 3.21 -15.63
C GLU A 30 -2.53 2.53 -16.94
N ASN A 31 -1.72 1.47 -16.85
CA ASN A 31 -1.24 0.70 -17.99
C ASN A 31 -2.11 -0.52 -18.30
N GLY A 32 -3.18 -0.72 -17.54
CA GLY A 32 -4.10 -1.83 -17.68
C GLY A 32 -3.62 -3.13 -17.02
N ARG A 33 -2.67 -3.05 -16.08
CA ARG A 33 -2.19 -4.21 -15.35
C ARG A 33 -3.09 -4.45 -14.13
N GLU A 34 -3.63 -5.66 -14.05
CA GLU A 34 -4.40 -6.10 -12.88
C GLU A 34 -3.47 -6.26 -11.67
N LEU A 35 -3.96 -5.78 -10.53
CA LEU A 35 -3.25 -5.79 -9.25
C LEU A 35 -4.17 -6.32 -8.16
N GLU A 36 -3.66 -7.19 -7.31
CA GLU A 36 -4.34 -7.67 -6.10
C GLU A 36 -3.45 -7.47 -4.88
N GLY A 37 -4.04 -7.27 -3.70
CA GLY A 37 -3.21 -7.05 -2.53
C GLY A 37 -3.94 -6.80 -1.23
N THR A 38 -3.21 -6.26 -0.27
CA THR A 38 -3.72 -5.91 1.06
C THR A 38 -3.45 -4.45 1.35
N ILE A 39 -4.51 -3.71 1.67
CA ILE A 39 -4.44 -2.32 2.13
C ILE A 39 -4.65 -2.27 3.63
N TYR A 40 -3.85 -1.46 4.31
CA TYR A 40 -3.91 -1.21 5.73
C TYR A 40 -4.34 0.24 5.99
N SER A 41 -5.22 0.42 6.98
CA SER A 41 -5.77 1.73 7.33
C SER A 41 -5.96 1.88 8.84
N ASN A 42 -5.96 3.12 9.31
CA ASN A 42 -6.33 3.47 10.68
C ASN A 42 -7.74 4.06 10.71
N ASN A 43 -8.43 3.93 11.83
CA ASN A 43 -9.73 4.55 12.00
C ASN A 43 -9.64 6.07 11.87
N SER A 44 -10.63 6.64 11.19
CA SER A 44 -10.74 8.09 10.96
C SER A 44 -9.65 8.70 10.09
N GLU A 45 -8.77 7.89 9.48
CA GLU A 45 -7.79 8.34 8.49
C GLU A 45 -8.28 8.02 7.08
N GLN A 46 -8.11 8.99 6.17
CA GLN A 46 -8.42 8.79 4.76
C GLN A 46 -7.22 8.16 4.03
N ASP A 47 -6.01 8.46 4.49
CA ASP A 47 -4.76 7.92 3.95
C ASP A 47 -4.64 6.42 4.29
N VAL A 48 -4.16 5.65 3.31
CA VAL A 48 -3.92 4.21 3.44
C VAL A 48 -2.61 3.84 2.78
N ILE A 49 -2.04 2.74 3.25
CA ILE A 49 -0.85 2.13 2.63
C ILE A 49 -1.10 0.65 2.40
N GLY A 50 -0.35 0.02 1.50
CA GLY A 50 -0.49 -1.41 1.30
C GLY A 50 0.56 -1.99 0.38
N GLU A 51 0.39 -3.27 0.09
CA GLU A 51 1.21 -4.02 -0.84
C GLU A 51 0.30 -4.60 -1.92
N LEU A 52 0.64 -4.33 -3.19
CA LEU A 52 -0.06 -4.85 -4.36
C LEU A 52 0.87 -5.82 -5.10
N THR A 53 0.30 -6.85 -5.72
CA THR A 53 1.02 -7.85 -6.49
C THR A 53 0.39 -8.00 -7.86
N ASP A 54 1.23 -8.07 -8.90
CA ASP A 54 0.78 -8.31 -10.28
C ASP A 54 0.70 -9.81 -10.62
N GLU A 55 0.16 -10.13 -11.79
CA GLU A 55 0.07 -11.51 -12.32
C GLU A 55 1.42 -12.24 -12.42
N ASN A 56 2.53 -11.50 -12.48
CA ASN A 56 3.88 -12.06 -12.57
C ASN A 56 4.48 -12.33 -11.18
N GLY A 57 3.77 -11.97 -10.11
CA GLY A 57 4.21 -12.10 -8.73
C GLY A 57 5.16 -10.99 -8.27
N ASN A 58 5.23 -9.86 -9.00
CA ASN A 58 5.97 -8.69 -8.54
C ASN A 58 5.13 -7.93 -7.52
N THR A 59 5.73 -7.57 -6.38
CA THR A 59 5.07 -6.82 -5.31
C THR A 59 5.55 -5.37 -5.31
N PHE A 60 4.61 -4.46 -5.06
CA PHE A 60 4.82 -3.01 -5.05
C PHE A 60 4.23 -2.42 -3.77
N GLU A 61 4.92 -1.46 -3.17
CA GLU A 61 4.30 -0.61 -2.15
C GLU A 61 3.27 0.32 -2.79
N PHE A 62 2.14 0.51 -2.12
CA PHE A 62 1.05 1.38 -2.53
C PHE A 62 0.76 2.42 -1.44
N ASN A 63 0.54 3.66 -1.88
CA ASN A 63 0.08 4.75 -1.02
C ASN A 63 -1.14 5.39 -1.66
N GLY A 64 -2.23 5.51 -0.92
CA GLY A 64 -3.48 6.01 -1.46
C GLY A 64 -4.42 6.62 -0.43
N LYS A 65 -5.63 6.91 -0.88
CA LYS A 65 -6.70 7.50 -0.07
C LYS A 65 -8.03 6.84 -0.37
N TRP A 66 -8.84 6.65 0.66
CA TRP A 66 -10.25 6.29 0.52
C TRP A 66 -11.00 7.40 -0.22
N ASN A 67 -11.72 7.04 -1.28
CA ASN A 67 -12.65 7.92 -1.96
C ASN A 67 -14.10 7.71 -1.51
N GLY A 68 -14.33 6.73 -0.64
CA GLY A 68 -15.65 6.32 -0.15
C GLY A 68 -16.17 5.09 -0.89
N TYR A 69 -17.24 4.49 -0.36
CA TYR A 69 -17.91 3.32 -0.97
C TYR A 69 -17.00 2.09 -1.23
N GLY A 70 -15.91 1.94 -0.49
CA GLY A 70 -14.95 0.83 -0.69
C GLY A 70 -13.93 1.08 -1.81
N GLN A 71 -13.88 2.29 -2.38
CA GLN A 71 -12.89 2.66 -3.39
C GLN A 71 -11.68 3.39 -2.80
N ILE A 72 -10.51 3.09 -3.34
CA ILE A 72 -9.23 3.68 -2.97
C ILE A 72 -8.50 4.08 -4.25
N ASN A 73 -8.00 5.31 -4.31
CA ASN A 73 -7.09 5.72 -5.38
C ASN A 73 -5.73 6.07 -4.78
N GLY A 74 -4.67 5.75 -5.50
CA GLY A 74 -3.31 6.03 -5.06
C GLY A 74 -2.30 5.74 -6.14
N GLU A 75 -1.04 5.65 -5.72
CA GLU A 75 0.09 5.42 -6.59
C GLU A 75 0.97 4.31 -6.00
N THR A 76 1.57 3.50 -6.87
CA THR A 76 2.64 2.57 -6.47
C THR A 76 3.95 3.33 -6.24
N GLU A 77 4.94 2.66 -5.63
CA GLU A 77 6.30 3.22 -5.47
C GLU A 77 6.97 3.62 -6.80
N ASP A 78 6.57 3.00 -7.91
CA ASP A 78 7.03 3.31 -9.26
C ASP A 78 6.31 4.54 -9.86
N GLY A 79 5.33 5.11 -9.16
CA GLY A 79 4.55 6.26 -9.58
C GLY A 79 3.37 5.95 -10.50
N ALA A 80 3.00 4.67 -10.65
CA ALA A 80 1.84 4.28 -11.45
C ALA A 80 0.55 4.55 -10.66
N SER A 81 -0.39 5.28 -11.25
CA SER A 81 -1.71 5.50 -10.65
C SER A 81 -2.53 4.21 -10.66
N VAL A 82 -3.20 3.90 -9.54
CA VAL A 82 -4.02 2.70 -9.36
C VAL A 82 -5.35 3.07 -8.71
N GLU A 83 -6.43 2.48 -9.22
CA GLU A 83 -7.76 2.48 -8.60
C GLU A 83 -8.06 1.07 -8.08
N LEU A 84 -8.38 0.97 -6.79
CA LEU A 84 -8.63 -0.28 -6.08
C LEU A 84 -10.04 -0.29 -5.51
N ASN A 85 -10.63 -1.48 -5.46
CA ASN A 85 -11.88 -1.76 -4.77
C ASN A 85 -11.63 -2.78 -3.67
N THR A 86 -12.25 -2.57 -2.51
CA THR A 86 -12.30 -3.58 -1.45
C THR A 86 -13.29 -4.67 -1.78
N ASP A 87 -12.93 -5.91 -1.47
CA ASP A 87 -13.83 -7.07 -1.51
C ASP A 87 -14.86 -7.08 -0.36
#